data_AF-A0A1L9V491-F1
#
_entry.id   AF-A0A1L9V491-F1
#
_cell.length_a   1.000
_cell.length_b   1.000
_cell.length_c   1.000
_cell.angle_alpha   90.00
_cell.angle_beta   90.00
_cell.angle_gamma   90.00
#
_symmetry.space_group_name_H-M   'P 1'
#
loop_
_entity.id
_entity.type
_entity.pdbx_description
1 polymer ?
#
loop_
_entity_poly.entity_id
_entity_poly.type
_entity_poly.pdbx_seq_one_letter_code
_entity_poly.pdbx_strand_id
1 'polypeptide(L)'
;MVSFNYLFATVLAATAVVASPVVASDENVSLEARAGQTYTCKKGNQNDGAVVGTVSQDKVIGYLRQAGTKKGASGYPTTFTNNNNVIKIPSGCTKKQLWELPVLANGKPYDINKKKGDNNPGPMRVYYADDLTFCAVGVKENPENNSGNPHNCKVE
;
A
#
# COMPACT_ATOMS: atom_id res chain seq x y z
N MET A 1 -43.34 22.98 -73.53
CA MET A 1 -42.62 21.70 -73.60
C MET A 1 -41.49 21.73 -72.60
N VAL A 2 -41.39 20.65 -71.84
CA VAL A 2 -40.44 20.39 -70.75
C VAL A 2 -39.07 20.10 -71.34
N SER A 3 -37.97 20.51 -70.70
CA SER A 3 -36.75 19.69 -70.58
C SER A 3 -35.81 20.25 -69.52
N PHE A 4 -35.52 19.39 -68.56
CA PHE A 4 -34.68 19.54 -67.38
C PHE A 4 -33.20 19.41 -67.74
N ASN A 5 -32.33 20.21 -67.12
CA ASN A 5 -30.93 19.82 -66.93
C ASN A 5 -30.62 19.79 -65.42
N TYR A 6 -30.35 18.58 -64.95
CA TYR A 6 -29.90 18.24 -63.62
C TYR A 6 -28.43 18.64 -63.43
N LEU A 7 -28.14 19.38 -62.35
CA LEU A 7 -26.83 19.37 -61.71
C LEU A 7 -27.05 19.13 -60.22
N PHE A 8 -26.82 17.88 -59.81
CA PHE A 8 -26.75 17.46 -58.41
C PHE A 8 -25.51 18.11 -57.78
N ALA A 9 -25.71 19.07 -56.88
CA ALA A 9 -24.68 19.56 -55.98
C ALA A 9 -24.79 18.82 -54.64
N THR A 10 -24.03 17.73 -54.48
CA THR A 10 -23.80 17.11 -53.18
C THR A 10 -22.73 17.90 -52.44
N VAL A 11 -23.16 18.85 -51.61
CA VAL A 11 -22.30 19.50 -50.62
C VAL A 11 -22.21 18.56 -49.42
N LEU A 12 -21.06 17.89 -49.25
CA LEU A 12 -20.69 17.24 -48.00
C LEU A 12 -20.53 18.34 -46.93
N ALA A 13 -21.55 18.53 -46.11
CA ALA A 13 -21.41 19.30 -44.88
C ALA A 13 -20.63 18.43 -43.89
N ALA A 14 -19.31 18.63 -43.84
CA ALA A 14 -18.51 18.20 -42.70
C ALA A 14 -18.99 19.01 -41.50
N THR A 15 -19.81 18.41 -40.64
CA THR A 15 -20.04 18.92 -39.30
C THR A 15 -18.70 18.86 -38.57
N ALA A 16 -18.03 20.00 -38.49
CA ALA A 16 -16.98 20.19 -37.50
C ALA A 16 -17.66 20.06 -36.13
N VAL A 17 -17.60 18.85 -35.57
CA VAL A 17 -17.82 18.64 -34.14
C VAL A 17 -16.78 19.50 -33.47
N VAL A 18 -17.17 20.68 -33.01
CA VAL A 18 -16.45 21.42 -31.97
C VAL A 18 -16.53 20.53 -30.74
N ALA A 19 -15.61 19.57 -30.69
CA ALA A 19 -15.14 19.05 -29.43
C ALA A 19 -14.53 20.26 -28.74
N SER A 20 -15.32 20.91 -27.89
CA SER A 20 -14.80 21.71 -26.80
C SER A 20 -13.63 20.92 -26.22
N PRO A 21 -12.47 21.54 -25.96
CA PRO A 21 -11.44 20.84 -25.20
C PRO A 21 -12.12 20.42 -23.91
N VAL A 22 -12.45 19.13 -23.82
CA VAL A 22 -12.53 18.45 -22.54
C VAL A 22 -11.20 18.83 -21.94
N VAL A 23 -11.25 19.57 -20.83
CA VAL A 23 -10.11 19.73 -19.96
C VAL A 23 -9.68 18.30 -19.74
N ALA A 24 -8.67 17.87 -20.49
CA ALA A 24 -8.06 16.58 -20.33
C ALA A 24 -7.53 16.71 -18.92
N SER A 25 -8.28 16.17 -17.97
CA SER A 25 -7.83 15.92 -16.61
C SER A 25 -6.46 15.34 -16.84
N ASP A 26 -5.46 16.12 -16.48
CA ASP A 26 -4.08 15.85 -16.77
C ASP A 26 -3.79 14.46 -16.17
N GLU A 27 -3.88 13.40 -16.97
CA GLU A 27 -3.58 12.03 -16.52
C GLU A 27 -2.05 11.88 -16.32
N ASN A 28 -1.32 13.00 -16.39
CA ASN A 28 0.01 13.21 -15.87
C ASN A 28 0.05 14.20 -14.69
N VAL A 29 -1.00 14.26 -13.85
CA VAL A 29 -0.83 14.64 -12.44
C VAL A 29 0.00 13.55 -11.74
N SER A 30 1.31 13.58 -12.02
CA SER A 30 2.39 13.12 -11.16
C SER A 30 2.13 11.80 -10.42
N LEU A 31 2.00 10.70 -11.15
CA LEU A 31 2.22 9.36 -10.58
C LEU A 31 3.63 9.23 -9.97
N GLU A 32 4.57 10.07 -10.42
CA GLU A 32 5.95 10.15 -9.91
C GLU A 32 6.08 10.97 -8.60
N ALA A 33 5.12 11.84 -8.22
CA ALA A 33 5.14 12.53 -6.91
C ALA A 33 4.60 11.69 -5.74
N ARG A 34 4.18 10.44 -6.02
CA ARG A 34 3.86 9.43 -5.00
C ARG A 34 4.68 8.16 -5.20
N ALA A 35 5.95 8.27 -5.58
CA ALA A 35 6.87 7.16 -5.36
C ALA A 35 6.94 6.93 -3.84
N GLY A 36 6.02 6.11 -3.31
CA GLY A 36 5.95 5.79 -1.91
C GLY A 36 7.27 5.18 -1.46
N GLN A 37 7.70 5.52 -0.25
CA GLN A 37 8.92 4.98 0.35
C GLN A 37 8.94 3.45 0.24
N THR A 38 10.10 2.89 -0.12
CA THR A 38 10.28 1.44 -0.07
C THR A 38 10.95 1.09 1.26
N TYR A 39 10.36 0.13 1.98
CA TYR A 39 10.91 -0.39 3.22
C TYR A 39 11.63 -1.69 2.95
N THR A 40 12.93 -1.71 3.21
CA THR A 40 13.78 -2.90 3.13
C THR A 40 14.09 -3.40 4.53
N CYS A 41 13.59 -4.59 4.83
CA CYS A 41 13.74 -5.25 6.12
C CYS A 41 14.90 -6.24 6.06
N LYS A 42 15.87 -6.11 6.97
CA LYS A 42 17.02 -7.01 7.06
C LYS A 42 17.10 -7.65 8.45
N LYS A 43 17.75 -8.80 8.52
CA LYS A 43 18.04 -9.51 9.77
C LYS A 43 18.95 -8.66 10.67
N GLY A 44 18.82 -8.84 11.98
CA GLY A 44 19.60 -8.13 13.00
C GLY A 44 19.00 -6.77 13.34
N ASN A 45 19.14 -6.35 14.60
CA ASN A 45 18.49 -5.14 15.14
C ASN A 45 18.96 -3.82 14.48
N GLN A 46 20.06 -3.84 13.72
CA GLN A 46 20.58 -2.70 12.95
C GLN A 46 20.27 -2.77 11.44
N ASN A 47 19.52 -3.77 10.98
CA ASN A 47 19.30 -4.06 9.55
C ASN A 47 20.61 -4.16 8.75
N ASP A 48 21.56 -4.94 9.25
CA ASP A 48 22.90 -5.17 8.70
C ASP A 48 23.08 -6.59 8.14
N GLY A 49 22.15 -7.50 8.43
CA GLY A 49 22.15 -8.86 7.90
C GLY A 49 21.48 -9.02 6.53
N ALA A 50 21.14 -10.27 6.21
CA ALA A 50 20.46 -10.64 4.97
C ALA A 50 19.07 -9.98 4.84
N VAL A 51 18.66 -9.70 3.60
CA VAL A 51 17.34 -9.16 3.29
C VAL A 51 16.28 -10.21 3.61
N VAL A 52 15.31 -9.82 4.43
CA VAL A 52 14.13 -10.61 4.79
C VAL A 52 13.00 -10.33 3.81
N GLY A 53 12.85 -9.07 3.39
CA GLY A 53 11.87 -8.68 2.39
C GLY A 53 11.80 -7.19 2.18
N THR A 54 11.15 -6.81 1.09
CA THR A 54 10.90 -5.42 0.71
C THR A 54 9.41 -5.18 0.54
N VAL A 55 8.95 -3.97 0.87
CA VAL A 55 7.55 -3.58 0.67
C VAL A 55 7.45 -2.07 0.44
N SER A 56 6.62 -1.65 -0.51
CA SER A 56 6.32 -0.22 -0.72
C SER A 56 5.28 0.27 0.26
N GLN A 57 5.41 1.52 0.72
CA GLN A 57 4.48 2.17 1.64
C GLN A 57 3.03 2.10 1.16
N ASP A 58 2.81 2.32 -0.14
CA ASP A 58 1.46 2.33 -0.72
C ASP A 58 0.75 0.97 -0.62
N LYS A 59 1.50 -0.13 -0.83
CA LYS A 59 0.95 -1.48 -0.67
C LYS A 59 0.51 -1.72 0.77
N VAL A 60 1.35 -1.34 1.74
CA VAL A 60 1.03 -1.54 3.15
C VAL A 60 -0.14 -0.68 3.60
N ILE A 61 -0.24 0.55 3.10
CA ILE A 61 -1.41 1.42 3.33
C ILE A 61 -2.68 0.77 2.76
N GLY A 62 -2.61 0.16 1.57
CA GLY A 62 -3.71 -0.63 1.02
C GLY A 62 -4.14 -1.77 1.94
N TYR A 63 -3.16 -2.55 2.43
CA TYR A 63 -3.42 -3.72 3.28
C TYR A 63 -4.00 -3.35 4.64
N LEU A 64 -3.45 -2.33 5.32
CA LEU A 64 -3.97 -1.90 6.62
C LEU A 64 -5.38 -1.29 6.50
N ARG A 65 -5.69 -0.58 5.40
CA ARG A 65 -7.04 -0.06 5.17
C ARG A 65 -8.05 -1.17 4.92
N GLN A 66 -7.65 -2.20 4.19
CA GLN A 66 -8.48 -3.38 3.96
C GLN A 66 -8.70 -4.18 5.25
N ALA A 67 -7.67 -4.31 6.09
CA ALA A 67 -7.73 -5.06 7.34
C ALA A 67 -8.47 -4.31 8.47
N GLY A 68 -8.38 -2.97 8.48
CA GLY A 68 -8.96 -2.13 9.52
C GLY A 68 -8.39 -2.41 10.90
N THR A 69 -9.21 -2.29 11.95
CA THR A 69 -8.86 -2.56 13.35
C THR A 69 -9.67 -3.72 13.92
N LYS A 70 -10.10 -4.65 13.05
CA LYS A 70 -10.89 -5.81 13.44
C LYS A 70 -10.08 -7.08 13.25
N LYS A 71 -9.90 -7.83 14.34
CA LYS A 71 -9.25 -9.14 14.30
C LYS A 71 -10.02 -10.11 13.39
N GLY A 72 -9.34 -10.66 12.38
CA GLY A 72 -9.83 -11.73 11.52
C GLY A 72 -9.62 -13.12 12.12
N ALA A 73 -10.01 -14.17 11.38
CA ALA A 73 -9.89 -15.56 11.84
C ALA A 73 -8.42 -16.02 12.02
N SER A 74 -7.47 -15.31 11.41
CA SER A 74 -6.03 -15.50 11.61
C SER A 74 -5.52 -15.04 12.98
N GLY A 75 -6.31 -14.23 13.70
CA GLY A 75 -5.87 -13.51 14.89
C GLY A 75 -5.24 -12.14 14.61
N TYR A 76 -5.11 -11.74 13.34
CA TYR A 76 -4.64 -10.42 12.91
C TYR A 76 -5.74 -9.64 12.16
N PRO A 77 -5.62 -8.30 12.07
CA PRO A 77 -4.69 -7.46 12.83
C PRO A 77 -4.93 -7.55 14.33
N THR A 78 -3.92 -7.22 15.13
CA THR A 78 -4.00 -7.24 16.61
C THR A 78 -3.37 -5.98 17.18
N THR A 79 -3.73 -5.63 18.40
CA THR A 79 -3.10 -4.51 19.10
C THR A 79 -1.63 -4.78 19.37
N PHE A 80 -0.83 -3.72 19.29
CA PHE A 80 0.60 -3.72 19.56
C PHE A 80 0.92 -2.69 20.64
N THR A 81 1.71 -3.11 21.63
CA THR A 81 2.24 -2.21 22.66
C THR A 81 3.73 -2.08 22.46
N ASN A 82 4.19 -0.85 22.15
CA ASN A 82 5.60 -0.56 21.89
C ASN A 82 6.41 -0.41 23.19
N ASN A 83 6.46 -1.48 23.98
CA ASN A 83 7.20 -1.50 25.23
C ASN A 83 8.68 -1.20 24.98
N ASN A 84 9.30 -0.39 25.84
CA ASN A 84 10.70 0.04 25.74
C ASN A 84 11.08 0.74 24.42
N ASN A 85 10.11 1.22 23.63
CA ASN A 85 10.34 1.91 22.36
C ASN A 85 11.18 1.09 21.34
N VAL A 86 10.96 -0.22 21.29
CA VAL A 86 11.68 -1.14 20.38
C VAL A 86 11.51 -0.77 18.90
N ILE A 87 10.36 -0.20 18.54
CA ILE A 87 10.10 0.42 17.24
C ILE A 87 10.08 1.94 17.40
N LYS A 88 10.78 2.65 16.53
CA LYS A 88 10.65 4.10 16.36
C LYS A 88 9.31 4.38 15.67
N ILE A 89 8.41 5.03 16.40
CA ILE A 89 7.09 5.43 15.93
C ILE A 89 7.06 6.96 15.81
N PRO A 90 6.59 7.52 14.67
CA PRO A 90 6.49 8.96 14.50
C PRO A 90 5.49 9.58 15.50
N SER A 91 5.69 10.85 15.83
CA SER A 91 4.90 11.58 16.84
C SER A 91 3.39 11.54 16.60
N GLY A 92 2.96 11.51 15.33
CA GLY A 92 1.55 11.39 14.93
C GLY A 92 0.86 10.08 15.33
N CYS A 93 1.63 9.08 15.77
CA CYS A 93 1.16 7.77 16.17
C CYS A 93 1.39 7.47 17.67
N THR A 94 2.27 8.20 18.36
CA THR A 94 2.73 7.86 19.72
C THR A 94 1.63 7.88 20.79
N LYS A 95 0.58 8.69 20.61
CA LYS A 95 -0.54 8.82 21.57
C LYS A 95 -1.73 7.92 21.25
N LYS A 96 -1.64 7.09 20.20
CA LYS A 96 -2.75 6.30 19.68
C LYS A 96 -2.54 4.82 20.00
N GLN A 97 -3.62 4.05 20.05
CA GLN A 97 -3.52 2.61 20.12
C GLN A 97 -2.90 2.10 18.81
N LEU A 98 -1.76 1.41 18.91
CA LEU A 98 -1.11 0.82 17.75
C LEU A 98 -1.67 -0.57 17.48
N TRP A 99 -1.70 -0.91 16.20
CA TRP A 99 -2.06 -2.20 15.64
C TRP A 99 -0.90 -2.74 14.83
N GLU A 100 -0.73 -4.04 14.83
CA GLU A 100 0.18 -4.75 13.94
C GLU A 100 -0.58 -5.64 12.96
N LEU A 101 -0.14 -5.61 11.71
CA LEU A 101 -0.63 -6.48 10.63
C LEU A 101 0.58 -7.14 9.95
N PRO A 102 0.57 -8.47 9.75
CA PRO A 102 1.63 -9.14 9.01
C PRO A 102 1.64 -8.75 7.54
N VAL A 103 2.85 -8.69 7.00
CA VAL A 103 3.10 -8.51 5.57
C VAL A 103 4.11 -9.59 5.20
N LEU A 104 3.83 -10.31 4.12
CA LEU A 104 4.70 -11.40 3.70
C LEU A 104 5.89 -10.86 2.90
N ALA A 105 6.93 -11.68 2.75
CA ALA A 105 8.09 -11.33 1.94
C ALA A 105 7.67 -10.89 0.52
N ASN A 106 8.45 -9.97 -0.06
CA ASN A 106 8.16 -9.30 -1.33
C ASN A 106 6.87 -8.45 -1.32
N GLY A 107 6.41 -8.06 -0.13
CA GLY A 107 5.27 -7.16 0.04
C GLY A 107 3.94 -7.79 -0.35
N LYS A 108 3.80 -9.11 -0.20
CA LYS A 108 2.51 -9.80 -0.41
C LYS A 108 1.59 -9.60 0.81
N PRO A 109 0.26 -9.48 0.62
CA PRO A 109 -0.66 -9.35 1.73
C PRO A 109 -0.74 -10.65 2.53
N TYR A 110 -0.95 -10.52 3.83
CA TYR A 110 -1.31 -11.64 4.69
C TYR A 110 -2.83 -11.85 4.65
N ASP A 111 -3.27 -13.10 4.52
CA ASP A 111 -4.71 -13.42 4.50
C ASP A 111 -5.25 -13.43 5.94
N ILE A 112 -5.89 -12.35 6.37
CA ILE A 112 -6.42 -12.25 7.73
C ILE A 112 -7.61 -13.19 8.01
N ASN A 113 -8.23 -13.74 6.97
CA ASN A 113 -9.42 -14.59 7.07
C ASN A 113 -9.08 -16.09 7.14
N LYS A 114 -7.82 -16.46 6.86
CA LYS A 114 -7.34 -17.84 6.99
C LYS A 114 -6.80 -18.09 8.40
N LYS A 115 -7.21 -19.19 9.03
CA LYS A 115 -6.70 -19.61 10.35
C LYS A 115 -5.18 -19.81 10.32
N LYS A 116 -4.51 -19.53 11.44
CA LYS A 116 -3.05 -19.45 11.58
C LYS A 116 -2.27 -20.70 11.15
N GLY A 117 -2.86 -21.90 11.17
CA GLY A 117 -2.18 -23.17 10.89
C GLY A 117 -1.36 -23.15 9.59
N ASP A 118 -2.03 -23.13 8.44
CA ASP A 118 -1.38 -23.05 7.12
C ASP A 118 -1.18 -21.59 6.65
N ASN A 119 -1.23 -20.64 7.58
CA ASN A 119 -1.20 -19.21 7.29
C ASN A 119 -0.11 -18.55 8.12
N ASN A 120 1.14 -18.77 7.71
CA ASN A 120 2.29 -18.23 8.41
C ASN A 120 2.36 -16.70 8.19
N PRO A 121 2.32 -15.88 9.27
CA PRO A 121 2.41 -14.42 9.14
C PRO A 121 3.79 -13.92 8.71
N GLY A 122 4.81 -14.77 8.71
CA GLY A 122 6.20 -14.35 8.50
C GLY A 122 6.67 -13.36 9.58
N PRO A 123 7.85 -12.76 9.42
CA PRO A 123 8.47 -11.91 10.44
C PRO A 123 8.21 -10.41 10.27
N MET A 124 7.73 -9.96 9.11
CA MET A 124 7.50 -8.54 8.83
C MET A 124 6.12 -8.08 9.31
N ARG A 125 6.05 -6.88 9.87
CA ARG A 125 4.83 -6.26 10.39
C ARG A 125 4.72 -4.82 9.90
N VAL A 126 3.51 -4.39 9.60
CA VAL A 126 3.16 -2.97 9.53
C VAL A 126 2.53 -2.56 10.85
N TYR A 127 2.95 -1.40 11.35
CA TYR A 127 2.42 -0.75 12.53
C TYR A 127 1.62 0.47 12.11
N TYR A 128 0.40 0.59 12.63
CA TYR A 128 -0.52 1.67 12.30
C TYR A 128 -1.40 2.00 13.50
N ALA A 129 -1.92 3.22 13.53
CA ALA A 129 -2.82 3.67 14.58
C ALA A 129 -4.26 3.18 14.35
N ASP A 130 -5.08 3.26 15.39
CA ASP A 130 -6.50 2.93 15.37
C ASP A 130 -7.34 3.72 14.35
N ASP A 131 -6.91 4.93 14.00
CA ASP A 131 -7.48 5.74 12.90
C ASP A 131 -6.91 5.40 11.51
N LEU A 132 -6.22 4.27 11.39
CA LEU A 132 -5.59 3.77 10.16
C LEU A 132 -4.44 4.64 9.64
N THR A 133 -3.88 5.52 10.48
CA THR A 133 -2.63 6.23 10.16
C THR A 133 -1.47 5.24 10.10
N PHE A 134 -0.78 5.15 8.96
CA PHE A 134 0.46 4.38 8.83
C PHE A 134 1.56 4.97 9.74
N CYS A 135 2.25 4.11 10.50
CA CYS A 135 3.27 4.54 11.46
C CYS A 135 4.67 4.02 11.13
N ALA A 136 4.81 2.72 10.86
CA ALA A 136 6.11 2.11 10.57
C ALA A 136 5.97 0.74 9.90
N VAL A 137 7.05 0.28 9.26
CA VAL A 137 7.27 -1.14 8.93
C VAL A 137 8.42 -1.65 9.79
N GLY A 138 8.25 -2.84 10.37
CA GLY A 138 9.30 -3.50 11.14
C GLY A 138 9.39 -4.98 10.85
N VAL A 139 10.44 -5.59 11.36
CA VAL A 139 10.72 -7.02 11.24
C VAL A 139 11.21 -7.55 12.57
N LYS A 140 10.87 -8.80 12.87
CA LYS A 140 11.39 -9.50 14.06
C LYS A 140 12.91 -9.67 13.97
N GLU A 141 13.61 -9.46 15.09
CA GLU A 141 15.05 -9.69 15.24
C GLU A 141 15.49 -11.07 14.72
N ASN A 142 14.71 -12.10 15.03
CA ASN A 142 14.92 -13.47 14.59
C ASN A 142 13.86 -13.86 13.55
N PRO A 143 14.08 -13.56 12.25
CA PRO A 143 13.06 -13.76 11.22
C PRO A 143 12.74 -15.24 10.96
N GLU A 144 13.71 -16.14 11.14
CA GLU A 144 13.57 -17.58 10.85
C GLU A 144 12.51 -18.27 11.71
N ASN A 145 12.33 -17.80 12.95
CA ASN A 145 11.36 -18.35 13.89
C ASN A 145 10.32 -17.29 14.34
N ASN A 146 10.27 -16.14 13.66
CA ASN A 146 9.33 -15.05 13.92
C ASN A 146 9.32 -14.60 15.41
N SER A 147 10.50 -14.51 16.02
CA SER A 147 10.67 -14.21 17.46
C SER A 147 11.60 -13.02 17.72
N GLY A 148 11.66 -12.59 18.98
CA GLY A 148 12.43 -11.42 19.41
C GLY A 148 11.66 -10.10 19.30
N ASN A 149 12.32 -9.02 19.71
CA ASN A 149 11.74 -7.69 19.58
C ASN A 149 11.73 -7.28 18.10
N PRO A 150 10.71 -6.55 17.64
CA PRO A 150 10.74 -6.00 16.30
C PRO A 150 11.63 -4.76 16.25
N HIS A 151 12.29 -4.53 15.12
CA HIS A 151 13.03 -3.29 14.81
C HIS A 151 12.54 -2.69 13.49
N ASN A 152 12.71 -1.37 13.30
CA ASN A 152 12.26 -0.68 12.09
C ASN A 152 13.02 -1.18 10.86
N CYS A 153 12.32 -1.35 9.74
CA CYS A 153 12.97 -1.53 8.44
C CYS A 153 13.56 -0.21 7.94
N LYS A 154 14.55 -0.28 7.04
CA LYS A 154 15.18 0.90 6.44
C LYS A 154 14.34 1.43 5.29
N VAL A 155 14.23 2.75 5.19
CA VAL A 155 13.66 3.43 4.02
C VAL A 155 14.75 3.53 2.97
N GLU A 156 14.45 3.13 1.75
CA GLU A 156 15.29 3.26 0.55
C GLU A 156 14.66 4.25 -0.44
#